data_AF-A0A959M7G5-F1
#
_entry.id   AF-A0A959M7G5-F1
#
_cell.length_a   1.000
_cell.length_b   1.000
_cell.length_c   1.000
_cell.angle_alpha   90.00
_cell.angle_beta   90.00
_cell.angle_gamma   90.00
#
_symmetry.space_group_name_H-M   'P 1'
#
loop_
_entity.id
_entity.type
_entity.pdbx_description
1 polymer ?
#
loop_
_entity_poly.entity_id
_entity_poly.type
_entity_poly.pdbx_seq_one_letter_code
_entity_poly.pdbx_strand_id
1 'polypeptide(L)'
;DGRSWYSKEIRVIRNDKKIRSYLDAQGFRKDGRKLKVKLIDAYIYHYGWVRNPVEMQKKYTDFGKLWHAEEGYEKWAEEEKKKSVEFDYSKIDSLTVFTGTHPAVMKQLVEKEDWKFEGDTKKKNFKNTKHRILYFIWQNFGWRPFEYSNYIKI
;
A
#
# COMPACT_ATOMS: atom_id res chain seq x y z
N ASP A 1 -9.09 1.14 -3.54
CA ASP A 1 -10.13 2.08 -3.02
C ASP A 1 -10.24 2.14 -1.49
N GLY A 2 -9.52 1.31 -0.73
CA GLY A 2 -9.41 1.42 0.74
C GLY A 2 -8.67 2.68 1.23
N ARG A 3 -8.67 2.88 2.56
CA ARG A 3 -8.06 4.03 3.25
C ARG A 3 -6.77 3.69 4.02
N SER A 4 -6.29 2.45 3.89
CA SER A 4 -5.05 1.96 4.51
C SER A 4 -3.78 2.44 3.79
N TRP A 5 -3.94 3.13 2.66
CA TRP A 5 -2.86 3.67 1.84
C TRP A 5 -3.07 5.17 1.61
N TYR A 6 -1.98 5.93 1.52
CA TYR A 6 -2.00 7.35 1.21
C TYR A 6 -2.47 7.57 -0.24
N SER A 7 -3.52 8.38 -0.47
CA SER A 7 -3.98 8.62 -1.84
C SER A 7 -3.09 9.55 -2.65
N LYS A 8 -2.32 10.40 -1.98
CA LYS A 8 -1.49 11.44 -2.59
C LYS A 8 -0.24 11.63 -1.77
N GLU A 9 0.90 11.67 -2.44
CA GLU A 9 2.18 11.92 -1.81
C GLU A 9 3.13 12.71 -2.69
N ILE A 10 4.13 13.32 -2.08
CA ILE A 10 5.17 14.07 -2.79
C ILE A 10 6.12 13.06 -3.45
N ARG A 11 6.21 13.11 -4.78
CA ARG A 11 7.06 12.19 -5.58
C ARG A 11 8.16 12.89 -6.36
N VAL A 12 7.99 14.19 -6.64
CA VAL A 12 8.97 15.00 -7.34
C VAL A 12 9.26 16.23 -6.50
N ILE A 13 10.55 16.47 -6.24
CA ILE A 13 11.03 17.67 -5.56
C ILE A 13 12.07 18.36 -6.45
N ARG A 14 12.19 19.67 -6.31
CA ARG A 14 13.37 20.38 -6.82
C ARG A 14 14.56 20.06 -5.92
N ASN A 15 15.76 20.02 -6.48
CA ASN A 15 17.00 19.83 -5.73
C ASN A 15 17.30 21.08 -4.88
N ASP A 16 16.63 21.15 -3.73
CA ASP A 16 16.85 22.17 -2.70
C ASP A 16 17.45 21.47 -1.47
N LYS A 17 18.67 21.89 -1.09
CA LYS A 17 19.43 21.27 0.01
C LYS A 17 18.80 21.47 1.39
N LYS A 18 17.72 22.25 1.51
CA LYS A 18 16.93 22.39 2.74
C LYS A 18 15.80 21.36 2.84
N ILE A 19 15.52 20.63 1.75
CA ILE A 19 14.51 19.57 1.74
C ILE A 19 15.11 18.29 2.32
N ARG A 20 14.39 17.66 3.24
CA ARG A 20 14.72 16.37 3.85
C ARG A 20 13.52 15.45 3.85
N SER A 21 13.78 14.15 3.90
CA SER A 21 12.75 13.16 4.22
C SER A 21 12.13 13.48 5.57
N TYR A 22 10.86 13.11 5.73
CA TYR A 22 10.11 13.34 6.96
C TYR A 22 9.44 12.05 7.38
N LEU A 23 9.82 11.54 8.57
CA LEU A 23 9.41 10.25 9.13
C LEU A 23 9.73 9.09 8.18
N ASP A 24 9.03 7.97 8.38
CA ASP A 24 9.23 6.76 7.60
C ASP A 24 8.46 6.80 6.28
N ALA A 25 9.29 6.91 5.23
CA ALA A 25 9.10 6.43 3.88
C ALA A 25 8.42 7.30 2.81
N GLN A 26 7.66 8.38 3.07
CA GLN A 26 6.94 9.02 1.93
C GLN A 26 6.82 10.55 1.91
N GLY A 27 7.23 11.27 2.97
CA GLY A 27 7.06 12.72 3.07
C GLY A 27 8.34 13.53 2.89
N PHE A 28 8.22 14.75 2.38
CA PHE A 28 9.32 15.73 2.35
C PHE A 28 8.94 17.02 3.09
N ARG A 29 9.90 17.61 3.78
CA ARG A 29 9.76 18.92 4.42
C ARG A 29 10.97 19.79 4.14
N LYS A 30 10.74 21.11 4.11
CA LYS A 30 11.80 22.13 4.01
C LYS A 30 11.92 22.84 5.35
N ASP A 31 13.07 22.75 6.00
CA ASP A 31 13.31 23.34 7.32
C ASP A 31 12.21 22.96 8.34
N GLY A 32 11.79 21.69 8.33
CA GLY A 32 10.73 21.16 9.20
C GLY A 32 9.28 21.54 8.80
N ARG A 33 9.09 22.34 7.75
CA ARG A 33 7.78 22.82 7.27
C ARG A 33 7.25 22.02 6.08
N LYS A 34 5.92 21.90 5.99
CA LYS A 34 5.22 21.28 4.84
C LYS A 34 5.52 22.05 3.55
N LEU A 35 5.70 21.33 2.45
CA LEU A 35 5.91 21.93 1.14
C LEU A 35 4.59 22.41 0.53
N LYS A 36 4.65 23.50 -0.24
CA LYS A 36 3.59 23.89 -1.18
C LYS A 36 3.71 23.06 -2.45
N VAL A 37 2.66 22.36 -2.83
CA VAL A 37 2.71 21.36 -3.92
C VAL A 37 1.55 21.52 -4.89
N LYS A 38 1.80 21.17 -6.15
CA LYS A 38 0.78 21.06 -7.19
C LYS A 38 0.46 19.59 -7.43
N LEU A 39 -0.82 19.28 -7.57
CA LEU A 39 -1.24 17.96 -8.02
C LEU A 39 -0.97 17.85 -9.53
N ILE A 40 -0.42 16.71 -9.94
CA ILE A 40 -0.25 16.36 -11.35
C ILE A 40 -1.07 15.11 -11.65
N ASP A 41 -1.46 14.95 -12.91
CA ASP A 41 -2.18 13.77 -13.39
C ASP A 41 -1.19 12.61 -13.64
N ALA A 42 -0.66 12.05 -12.55
CA ALA A 42 0.27 10.93 -12.58
C ALA A 42 -0.01 9.97 -11.43
N TYR A 43 0.05 8.67 -11.71
CA TYR A 43 -0.31 7.61 -10.79
C TYR A 43 0.84 6.61 -10.65
N ILE A 44 1.07 6.14 -9.42
CA ILE A 44 2.05 5.08 -9.11
C ILE A 44 1.28 3.86 -8.63
N TYR A 45 1.46 2.74 -9.32
CA TYR A 45 0.87 1.45 -8.94
C TYR A 45 1.93 0.57 -8.28
N HIS A 46 1.59 0.02 -7.12
CA HIS A 46 2.49 -0.85 -6.34
C HIS A 46 2.14 -2.31 -6.58
N TYR A 47 3.10 -3.09 -7.10
CA TYR A 47 2.94 -4.53 -7.35
C TYR A 47 3.39 -5.41 -6.17
N GLY A 48 3.75 -4.81 -5.03
CA GLY A 48 4.39 -5.51 -3.92
C GLY A 48 3.58 -6.62 -3.24
N TRP A 49 2.27 -6.67 -3.50
CA TRP A 49 1.32 -7.64 -2.95
C TRP A 49 0.81 -8.67 -3.97
N VAL A 50 1.19 -8.51 -5.26
CA VAL A 50 0.77 -9.40 -6.35
C VAL A 50 1.82 -10.51 -6.45
N ARG A 51 1.62 -11.59 -5.69
CA ARG A 51 2.55 -12.73 -5.58
C ARG A 51 1.77 -14.00 -5.30
N ASN A 52 2.32 -15.13 -5.70
CA ASN A 52 1.83 -16.44 -5.25
C ASN A 52 1.71 -16.46 -3.70
N PRO A 53 0.61 -16.97 -3.12
CA PRO A 53 0.40 -16.99 -1.67
C PRO A 53 1.55 -17.58 -0.85
N VAL A 54 2.23 -18.61 -1.36
CA VAL A 54 3.39 -19.23 -0.70
C VAL A 54 4.57 -18.26 -0.66
N GLU A 55 4.86 -17.57 -1.76
CA GLU A 55 5.94 -16.58 -1.82
C GLU A 55 5.63 -15.34 -0.98
N MET A 56 4.36 -14.91 -0.98
CA MET A 56 3.92 -13.79 -0.16
C MET A 56 4.08 -14.12 1.33
N GLN A 57 3.76 -15.35 1.74
CA GLN A 57 3.94 -15.80 3.12
C GLN A 57 5.43 -15.82 3.50
N LYS A 58 6.30 -16.36 2.63
CA LYS A 58 7.76 -16.32 2.83
C LYS A 58 8.27 -14.89 3.01
N LYS A 59 7.86 -13.98 2.12
CA LYS A 59 8.22 -12.56 2.21
C LYS A 59 7.72 -11.93 3.53
N TYR A 60 6.48 -12.24 3.93
CA TYR A 60 5.91 -11.74 5.18
C TYR A 60 6.72 -12.22 6.38
N THR A 61 7.07 -13.51 6.42
CA THR A 61 7.98 -14.06 7.43
C THR A 61 9.35 -13.37 7.39
N ASP A 62 9.99 -13.27 6.24
CA ASP A 62 11.30 -12.62 6.14
C ASP A 62 11.29 -11.14 6.58
N PHE A 63 10.18 -10.43 6.34
CA PHE A 63 10.03 -9.04 6.78
C PHE A 63 10.04 -8.88 8.31
N GLY A 64 9.67 -9.93 9.05
CA GLY A 64 9.76 -9.96 10.51
C GLY A 64 11.17 -9.72 11.05
N LYS A 65 12.22 -10.05 10.28
CA LYS A 65 13.62 -9.78 10.64
C LYS A 65 13.91 -8.31 10.92
N LEU A 66 13.15 -7.39 10.33
CA LEU A 66 13.32 -5.95 10.52
C LEU A 66 12.78 -5.45 11.87
N TRP A 67 11.92 -6.24 12.53
CA TRP A 67 11.16 -5.82 13.71
C TRP A 67 11.45 -6.67 14.95
N HIS A 68 12.11 -7.81 14.76
CA HIS A 68 12.55 -8.70 15.84
C HIS A 68 14.08 -8.75 15.85
N ALA A 69 14.69 -8.56 17.03
CA ALA A 69 16.10 -8.88 17.22
C ALA A 69 16.34 -10.37 16.87
N GLU A 70 17.57 -10.73 16.50
CA GLU A 70 17.91 -12.07 16.00
C GLU A 70 17.37 -13.21 16.89
N GLU A 71 17.46 -13.06 18.21
CA GLU A 71 16.97 -14.06 19.19
C GLU A 71 15.44 -14.24 19.20
N GLY A 72 14.69 -13.20 18.83
CA GLY A 72 13.22 -13.22 18.78
C GLY A 72 12.66 -13.60 17.41
N TYR A 73 13.45 -13.41 16.35
CA TYR A 73 13.03 -13.67 14.97
C TYR A 73 12.75 -15.16 14.74
N GLU A 74 13.66 -16.06 15.14
CA GLU A 74 13.50 -17.49 14.86
C GLU A 74 12.23 -18.07 15.50
N LYS A 75 11.95 -17.72 16.76
CA LYS A 75 10.72 -18.12 17.45
C LYS A 75 9.47 -17.60 16.73
N TRP A 76 9.47 -16.31 16.36
CA TRP A 76 8.35 -15.72 15.64
C TRP A 76 8.16 -16.34 14.25
N ALA A 77 9.25 -16.62 13.53
CA ALA A 77 9.22 -17.18 12.19
C ALA A 77 8.70 -18.62 12.21
N GLU A 78 9.10 -19.42 13.20
CA GLU A 78 8.55 -20.76 13.41
C GLU A 78 7.05 -20.72 13.74
N GLU A 79 6.62 -19.83 14.62
CA GLU A 79 5.20 -19.65 14.94
C GLU A 79 4.39 -19.22 13.72
N GLU A 80 4.91 -18.30 12.92
CA GLU A 80 4.22 -17.82 11.73
C GLU A 80 4.13 -18.89 10.63
N LYS A 81 5.20 -19.67 10.44
CA LYS A 81 5.19 -20.84 9.53
C LYS A 81 4.20 -21.92 9.99
N LYS A 82 3.99 -22.09 11.29
CA LYS A 82 2.99 -23.04 11.84
C LYS A 82 1.56 -22.59 11.59
N LYS A 83 1.29 -21.28 11.47
CA LYS A 83 -0.07 -20.76 11.26
C LYS A 83 -0.59 -21.03 9.85
N SER A 84 0.24 -20.86 8.83
CA SER A 84 -0.14 -21.12 7.45
C SER A 84 1.08 -21.22 6.53
N VAL A 85 0.98 -22.10 5.53
CA VAL A 85 1.94 -22.20 4.42
C VAL A 85 1.68 -21.12 3.37
N GLU A 86 0.43 -20.69 3.23
CA GLU A 86 -0.02 -19.72 2.25
C GLU A 86 -0.51 -18.43 2.91
N PHE A 87 -0.24 -17.29 2.25
CA PHE A 87 -0.73 -15.99 2.70
C PHE A 87 -2.25 -15.87 2.49
N ASP A 88 -2.97 -15.50 3.54
CA ASP A 88 -4.42 -15.33 3.49
C ASP A 88 -4.83 -13.97 2.89
N TYR A 89 -5.11 -13.99 1.59
CA TYR A 89 -5.60 -12.82 0.86
C TYR A 89 -7.09 -12.50 1.11
N SER A 90 -7.86 -13.33 1.84
CA SER A 90 -9.28 -13.08 2.09
C SER A 90 -9.54 -11.83 2.95
N LYS A 91 -8.52 -11.41 3.72
CA LYS A 91 -8.56 -10.26 4.62
C LYS A 91 -8.42 -8.91 3.93
N ILE A 92 -8.37 -8.87 2.60
CA ILE A 92 -8.34 -7.60 1.86
C ILE A 92 -9.65 -6.85 2.09
N ASP A 93 -9.56 -5.61 2.59
CA ASP A 93 -10.72 -4.76 2.89
C ASP A 93 -11.57 -4.49 1.64
N SER A 94 -10.91 -4.27 0.50
CA SER A 94 -11.58 -3.86 -0.73
C SER A 94 -10.71 -4.07 -1.96
N LEU A 95 -11.34 -4.60 -3.02
CA LEU A 95 -10.73 -4.82 -4.33
C LEU A 95 -11.41 -3.96 -5.40
N THR A 96 -10.65 -3.63 -6.43
CA THR A 96 -11.13 -2.94 -7.64
C THR A 96 -10.38 -3.51 -8.83
N VAL A 97 -11.09 -3.74 -9.94
CA VAL A 97 -10.45 -4.17 -11.19
C VAL A 97 -9.60 -3.02 -11.73
N PHE A 98 -8.34 -3.32 -12.03
CA PHE A 98 -7.47 -2.38 -12.72
C PHE A 98 -7.78 -2.42 -14.22
N THR A 99 -8.19 -1.29 -14.79
CA THR A 99 -8.56 -1.14 -16.21
C THR A 99 -7.53 -0.36 -17.02
N GLY A 100 -6.44 0.06 -16.38
CA GLY A 100 -5.36 0.78 -17.04
C GLY A 100 -4.39 -0.14 -17.79
N THR A 101 -3.36 0.45 -18.38
CA THR A 101 -2.27 -0.28 -19.04
C THR A 101 -1.12 -0.50 -18.07
N HIS A 102 -0.66 -1.75 -17.95
CA HIS A 102 0.55 -2.07 -17.20
C HIS A 102 1.80 -1.63 -17.98
N PRO A 103 2.87 -1.18 -17.29
CA PRO A 103 4.15 -0.91 -17.94
C PRO A 103 4.67 -2.13 -18.71
N ALA A 104 5.31 -1.92 -19.86
CA ALA A 104 5.82 -3.01 -20.70
C ALA A 104 6.75 -3.98 -19.94
N VAL A 105 7.53 -3.45 -18.99
CA VAL A 105 8.42 -4.24 -18.13
C VAL A 105 7.69 -5.24 -17.24
N MET A 106 6.40 -5.02 -16.95
CA MET A 106 5.59 -5.93 -16.13
C MET A 106 5.01 -7.09 -16.94
N LYS A 107 4.97 -7.00 -18.27
CA LYS A 107 4.30 -8.01 -19.12
C LYS A 107 4.87 -9.41 -18.89
N GLN A 108 6.19 -9.55 -18.91
CA GLN A 108 6.87 -10.82 -18.69
C GLN A 108 6.65 -11.39 -17.28
N LEU A 109 6.48 -10.53 -16.27
CA LEU A 109 6.21 -10.99 -14.90
C LEU A 109 4.80 -11.55 -14.82
N VAL A 110 3.81 -10.83 -15.35
CA VAL A 110 2.40 -11.26 -15.38
C VAL A 110 2.23 -12.57 -16.14
N GLU A 111 2.93 -12.74 -17.27
CA GLU A 111 2.87 -13.99 -18.07
C GLU A 111 3.51 -15.20 -17.37
N LYS A 112 4.42 -14.97 -16.41
CA LYS A 112 5.08 -16.03 -15.64
C LYS A 112 4.29 -16.46 -14.41
N GLU A 113 3.33 -15.65 -13.95
CA GLU A 113 2.51 -16.01 -12.80
C GLU A 113 1.67 -17.25 -13.12
N ASP A 114 1.81 -18.28 -12.29
CA ASP A 114 1.20 -19.59 -12.45
C ASP A 114 0.04 -19.85 -11.48
N TRP A 115 -0.36 -18.84 -10.73
CA TRP A 115 -1.42 -18.91 -9.74
C TRP A 115 -2.65 -18.10 -10.15
N LYS A 116 -3.81 -18.53 -9.67
CA LYS A 116 -5.08 -17.85 -9.93
C LYS A 116 -5.54 -17.15 -8.65
N PHE A 117 -5.70 -15.84 -8.74
CA PHE A 117 -6.31 -15.06 -7.66
C PHE A 117 -7.84 -15.08 -7.76
N GLU A 118 -8.52 -15.54 -6.71
CA GLU A 118 -9.97 -15.53 -6.61
C GLU A 118 -10.42 -14.52 -5.54
N GLY A 119 -10.68 -13.28 -5.98
CA GLY A 119 -11.16 -12.21 -5.11
C GLY A 119 -12.48 -11.62 -5.62
N ASP A 120 -13.46 -11.49 -4.73
CA ASP A 120 -14.74 -10.86 -5.05
C ASP A 120 -14.65 -9.33 -4.91
N THR A 121 -14.75 -8.62 -6.02
CA THR A 121 -14.67 -7.15 -6.07
C THR A 121 -15.94 -6.47 -5.53
N LYS A 122 -17.06 -7.21 -5.42
CA LYS A 122 -18.33 -6.70 -4.87
C LYS A 122 -18.33 -6.73 -3.35
N LYS A 123 -17.58 -7.66 -2.74
CA LYS A 123 -17.47 -7.75 -1.28
C LYS A 123 -16.54 -6.65 -0.75
N LYS A 124 -17.02 -5.91 0.25
CA LYS A 124 -16.27 -4.88 0.96
C LYS A 124 -16.15 -5.27 2.43
N ASN A 125 -14.98 -5.76 2.81
CA ASN A 125 -14.67 -6.29 4.14
C ASN A 125 -14.26 -5.19 5.13
N PHE A 126 -14.94 -4.04 5.09
CA PHE A 126 -14.63 -2.94 6.00
C PHE A 126 -14.89 -3.33 7.46
N LYS A 127 -13.83 -3.28 8.28
CA LYS A 127 -13.83 -3.67 9.71
C LYS A 127 -14.89 -2.96 10.57
N ASN A 128 -15.27 -1.72 10.22
CA ASN A 128 -16.25 -0.95 10.99
C ASN A 128 -17.17 -0.09 10.12
N THR A 129 -18.29 0.35 10.69
CA THR A 129 -19.29 1.22 10.05
C THR A 129 -18.71 2.58 9.64
N LYS A 130 -17.77 3.12 10.42
CA LYS A 130 -17.04 4.34 10.10
C LYS A 130 -16.38 4.24 8.72
N HIS A 131 -15.66 3.17 8.42
CA HIS A 131 -15.02 2.98 7.12
C HIS A 131 -16.03 2.86 5.98
N ARG A 132 -17.20 2.24 6.23
CA ARG A 132 -18.29 2.18 5.24
C ARG A 132 -18.84 3.56 4.90
N ILE A 133 -19.11 4.40 5.90
CA ILE A 133 -19.58 5.79 5.70
C ILE A 133 -18.53 6.60 4.94
N LEU A 134 -17.28 6.50 5.37
CA LEU A 134 -16.15 7.21 4.76
C LEU A 134 -15.88 6.76 3.30
N TYR A 135 -16.15 5.49 2.98
CA TYR A 135 -16.11 4.96 1.63
C TYR A 135 -17.28 5.49 0.79
N PHE A 136 -18.51 5.48 1.33
CA PHE A 136 -19.69 6.04 0.68
C PHE A 136 -19.51 7.52 0.32
N ILE A 137 -19.01 8.34 1.24
CA ILE A 137 -18.75 9.77 0.98
C ILE A 137 -17.75 9.93 -0.17
N TRP A 138 -16.69 9.12 -0.19
CA TRP A 138 -15.69 9.19 -1.25
C TRP A 138 -16.24 8.73 -2.60
N GLN A 139 -17.04 7.67 -2.66
CA GLN A 139 -17.63 7.17 -3.90
C GLN A 139 -18.63 8.15 -4.52
N ASN A 140 -19.43 8.84 -3.71
CA ASN A 140 -20.49 9.72 -4.21
C ASN A 140 -20.00 11.16 -4.44
N PHE A 141 -19.06 11.65 -3.62
CA PHE A 141 -18.65 13.06 -3.65
C PHE A 141 -17.18 13.27 -4.00
N GLY A 142 -16.40 12.19 -4.20
CA GLY A 142 -14.95 12.29 -4.43
C GLY A 142 -14.16 12.80 -3.21
N TRP A 143 -14.82 13.03 -2.08
CA TRP A 143 -14.24 13.68 -0.90
C TRP A 143 -13.72 12.66 0.12
N ARG A 144 -12.50 12.89 0.63
CA ARG A 144 -11.84 12.03 1.64
C ARG A 144 -11.57 12.82 2.93
N PRO A 145 -12.57 12.98 3.81
CA PRO A 145 -12.36 13.67 5.08
C PRO A 145 -11.38 12.89 5.97
N PHE A 146 -10.62 13.63 6.79
CA PHE A 146 -9.65 13.11 7.77
C PHE A 146 -8.47 12.31 7.20
N GLU A 147 -8.20 12.45 5.89
CA GLU A 147 -6.99 11.89 5.30
C GLU A 147 -5.77 12.70 5.76
N TYR A 148 -4.74 12.01 6.25
CA TYR A 148 -3.48 12.64 6.60
C TYR A 148 -2.86 13.28 5.35
N SER A 149 -2.31 14.49 5.51
CA SER A 149 -1.52 15.14 4.44
C SER A 149 -0.27 15.80 5.01
N ASN A 150 0.87 15.51 4.39
CA ASN A 150 2.16 16.12 4.73
C ASN A 150 2.54 17.29 3.81
N TYR A 151 1.57 17.94 3.18
CA TYR A 151 1.80 19.02 2.22
C TYR A 151 0.69 20.08 2.30
N ILE A 152 0.91 21.23 1.64
CA ILE A 152 -0.08 22.28 1.41
C ILE A 152 -0.35 22.33 -0.09
N LYS A 153 -1.59 22.01 -0.50
CA LYS A 153 -1.99 22.08 -1.91
C LYS A 153 -2.15 23.55 -2.32
N ILE A 154 -1.59 23.90 -3.47
CA ILE A 154 -1.77 25.20 -4.13
C ILE A 154 -2.43 25.04 -5.49
#